data_AF-A0AAU1UZG6-F1
#
_entry.id   AF-A0AAU1UZG6-F1
#
_cell.length_a   1.000
_cell.length_b   1.000
_cell.length_c   1.000
_cell.angle_alpha   90.00
_cell.angle_beta   90.00
_cell.angle_gamma   90.00
#
_symmetry.space_group_name_H-M   'P 1'
#
loop_
_entity.id
_entity.type
_entity.pdbx_description
1 polymer ?
#
loop_
_entity_poly.entity_id
_entity_poly.type
_entity_poly.pdbx_seq_one_letter_code
_entity_poly.pdbx_strand_id
1 'polypeptide(L)'
;MTEADSQADSAVADDTDKAIAAADSAVVADDSGAEADEAASSHWSVVKFVGHDADGRYIPTRQGNRAFGWAHFSGPHNIHSSKVIKVAVSEHPERGSTATRKLYGAVLYDRLGIIVARVKVVAQYHWETADHKYKLADHDDKIGVITAYCQGVNKCPDALNHV
;
A
#
# COMPACT_ATOMS: atom_id res chain seq x y z
N MET A 1 30.61 -65.60 10.09
CA MET A 1 31.54 -65.49 8.94
C MET A 1 31.22 -64.15 8.29
N THR A 2 31.91 -63.05 8.54
CA THR A 2 33.27 -62.79 9.05
C THR A 2 33.20 -61.30 9.49
N GLU A 3 33.40 -60.94 10.76
CA GLU A 3 34.68 -60.48 11.34
C GLU A 3 35.51 -59.61 10.40
N ALA A 4 36.13 -58.50 10.78
CA ALA A 4 36.19 -57.62 11.94
C ALA A 4 36.74 -56.29 11.33
N ASP A 5 36.85 -55.14 11.99
CA ASP A 5 37.87 -54.84 12.98
C ASP A 5 37.85 -53.30 13.12
N SER A 6 37.83 -52.74 14.35
CA SER A 6 39.04 -52.27 15.06
C SER A 6 39.11 -50.73 14.99
N GLN A 7 39.49 -49.93 15.98
CA GLN A 7 40.10 -50.05 17.32
C GLN A 7 39.81 -48.70 18.01
N ALA A 8 39.38 -48.68 19.26
CA ALA A 8 40.19 -48.59 20.48
C ALA A 8 40.69 -47.18 20.84
N ASP A 9 40.41 -46.89 22.11
CA ASP A 9 40.63 -45.69 22.88
C ASP A 9 42.09 -45.54 23.33
N SER A 10 42.44 -44.30 23.68
CA SER A 10 43.32 -43.89 24.77
C SER A 10 44.72 -43.29 24.48
N ALA A 11 44.88 -42.14 25.16
CA ALA A 11 46.07 -41.52 25.69
C ALA A 11 46.96 -40.71 24.73
N VAL A 12 47.11 -39.42 25.05
CA VAL A 12 48.29 -38.85 25.73
C VAL A 12 48.11 -37.32 25.85
N ALA A 13 48.60 -36.78 26.97
CA ALA A 13 49.01 -35.42 27.35
C ALA A 13 48.85 -34.28 26.31
N ASP A 14 48.63 -33.03 26.68
CA ASP A 14 49.45 -32.30 27.62
C ASP A 14 48.80 -30.94 27.88
N ASP A 15 48.89 -30.51 29.12
CA ASP A 15 48.50 -29.20 29.61
C ASP A 15 49.70 -28.28 29.37
N THR A 16 49.60 -27.31 28.45
CA THR A 16 50.61 -26.25 28.38
C THR A 16 50.02 -24.94 27.87
N ASP A 17 49.80 -24.06 28.84
CA ASP A 17 49.71 -22.61 28.69
C ASP A 17 50.75 -22.04 27.71
N LYS A 18 50.30 -21.24 26.73
CA LYS A 18 50.84 -19.87 26.54
C LYS A 18 49.98 -19.00 25.62
N ALA A 19 49.67 -17.82 26.16
CA ALA A 19 48.91 -16.70 25.60
C ALA A 19 49.30 -16.24 24.18
N ILE A 20 48.35 -15.60 23.48
CA ILE A 20 48.41 -14.18 23.04
C ILE A 20 47.02 -13.74 22.51
N ALA A 21 46.52 -12.65 23.09
CA ALA A 21 45.54 -11.65 22.63
C ALA A 21 44.58 -11.95 21.45
N ALA A 22 43.28 -11.88 21.73
CA ALA A 22 42.33 -10.94 21.12
C ALA A 22 40.94 -11.13 21.77
N ALA A 23 40.44 -10.09 22.45
CA ALA A 23 39.02 -10.03 22.79
C ALA A 23 38.28 -9.53 21.55
N ASP A 24 37.58 -10.43 20.86
CA ASP A 24 36.58 -10.07 19.86
C ASP A 24 35.20 -10.38 20.46
N SER A 25 34.49 -9.33 20.86
CA SER A 25 33.12 -9.41 21.33
C SER A 25 32.22 -9.79 20.16
N ALA A 26 31.90 -11.07 20.04
CA ALA A 26 30.83 -11.53 19.16
C ALA A 26 29.49 -11.01 19.70
N VAL A 27 29.01 -9.89 19.13
CA VAL A 27 27.64 -9.43 19.26
C VAL A 27 26.77 -10.48 18.57
N VAL A 28 26.00 -11.22 19.37
CA VAL A 28 24.90 -12.04 18.86
C VAL A 28 23.83 -11.07 18.36
N ALA A 29 23.80 -10.85 17.05
CA ALA A 29 22.70 -10.14 16.41
C ALA A 29 21.50 -11.09 16.41
N ASP A 30 20.62 -10.89 17.37
CA ASP A 30 19.26 -11.41 17.36
C ASP A 30 18.51 -10.71 16.21
N ASP A 31 18.43 -11.38 15.06
CA ASP A 31 17.64 -11.00 13.90
C ASP A 31 16.15 -11.28 14.17
N SER A 32 15.62 -10.66 15.21
CA SER A 32 14.18 -10.52 15.40
C SER A 32 13.70 -9.36 14.54
N GLY A 33 13.57 -9.64 13.24
CA GLY A 33 12.75 -8.84 12.36
C GLY A 33 11.33 -8.74 12.92
N ALA A 34 10.98 -7.55 13.40
CA ALA A 34 9.61 -7.11 13.51
C ALA A 34 9.61 -5.60 13.32
N GLU A 35 9.29 -5.19 12.10
CA GLU A 35 8.85 -3.84 11.76
C GLU A 35 7.53 -3.51 12.46
N ALA A 36 7.59 -3.41 13.79
CA ALA A 36 6.48 -3.08 14.65
C ALA A 36 6.70 -1.65 15.19
N ASP A 37 6.80 -0.66 14.29
CA ASP A 37 6.48 0.72 14.68
C ASP A 37 6.17 1.73 13.55
N GLU A 38 5.95 1.32 12.29
CA GLU A 38 5.35 2.23 11.28
C GLU A 38 3.80 2.19 11.31
N ALA A 39 3.22 1.41 12.22
CA ALA A 39 1.77 1.29 12.39
C ALA A 39 1.18 2.32 13.36
N ALA A 40 1.99 2.93 14.24
CA ALA A 40 1.52 3.87 15.25
C ALA A 40 1.44 5.34 14.77
N SER A 41 1.91 5.66 13.56
CA SER A 41 1.94 7.04 13.02
C SER A 41 1.30 7.22 11.64
N SER A 42 0.82 6.16 11.00
CA SER A 42 0.24 6.32 9.66
C SER A 42 -1.19 6.83 9.74
N HIS A 43 -1.35 8.15 9.56
CA HIS A 43 -2.63 8.85 9.33
C HIS A 43 -3.37 8.38 8.06
N TRP A 44 -3.06 7.20 7.52
CA TRP A 44 -3.59 6.69 6.26
C TRP A 44 -5.11 6.64 6.27
N SER A 45 -5.71 6.31 7.42
CA SER A 45 -7.15 6.12 7.58
C SER A 45 -7.91 7.43 7.71
N VAL A 46 -7.24 8.58 7.90
CA VAL A 46 -7.90 9.88 8.01
C VAL A 46 -8.61 10.21 6.70
N VAL A 47 -9.92 10.45 6.77
CA VAL A 47 -10.70 10.89 5.61
C VAL A 47 -10.26 12.30 5.23
N LYS A 48 -9.75 12.45 4.00
CA LYS A 48 -9.32 13.74 3.45
C LYS A 48 -10.51 14.51 2.87
N PHE A 49 -11.37 13.81 2.16
CA PHE A 49 -12.64 14.33 1.65
C PHE A 49 -13.54 13.17 1.26
N VAL A 50 -14.79 13.50 0.93
CA VAL A 50 -15.83 12.55 0.58
C VAL A 50 -16.42 12.95 -0.78
N GLY A 51 -16.65 11.96 -1.64
CA GLY A 51 -17.54 12.06 -2.78
C GLY A 51 -18.78 11.17 -2.57
N HIS A 52 -19.80 11.37 -3.39
CA HIS A 52 -20.98 10.51 -3.43
C HIS A 52 -21.19 10.07 -4.87
N ASP A 53 -21.56 8.82 -5.07
CA ASP A 53 -21.95 8.33 -6.38
C ASP A 53 -23.40 8.71 -6.73
N ALA A 54 -23.80 8.40 -7.97
CA ALA A 54 -25.15 8.69 -8.47
C ALA A 54 -26.26 7.99 -7.67
N ASP A 55 -25.95 6.92 -6.93
CA ASP A 55 -26.88 6.23 -6.04
C ASP A 55 -26.83 6.78 -4.59
N GLY A 56 -26.07 7.86 -4.36
CA GLY A 56 -25.89 8.49 -3.05
C GLY A 56 -24.93 7.73 -2.12
N ARG A 57 -24.18 6.75 -2.62
CA ARG A 57 -23.24 6.00 -1.77
C ARG A 57 -22.10 6.89 -1.32
N TYR A 58 -21.77 6.81 -0.04
CA TYR A 58 -20.60 7.46 0.56
C TYR A 58 -19.29 6.86 0.02
N ILE A 59 -18.48 7.65 -0.69
CA ILE A 59 -17.17 7.24 -1.22
C ILE A 59 -16.07 8.11 -0.59
N PRO A 60 -15.46 7.68 0.53
CA PRO A 60 -14.39 8.44 1.15
C PRO A 60 -13.13 8.41 0.29
N THR A 61 -12.32 9.45 0.39
CA THR A 61 -10.91 9.40 0.01
C THR A 61 -10.11 9.67 1.26
N ARG A 62 -9.31 8.69 1.66
CA ARG A 62 -8.45 8.81 2.83
C ARG A 62 -7.07 9.33 2.43
N GLN A 63 -6.34 9.88 3.39
CA GLN A 63 -4.96 10.33 3.16
C GLN A 63 -4.11 9.23 2.54
N GLY A 64 -4.33 7.98 2.96
CA GLY A 64 -3.66 6.83 2.41
C GLY A 64 -2.15 6.87 2.66
N ASN A 65 -1.41 6.15 1.83
CA ASN A 65 0.05 6.07 1.86
C ASN A 65 0.56 5.84 0.42
N ARG A 66 1.83 5.44 0.27
CA ARG A 66 2.40 5.17 -1.06
C ARG A 66 1.67 4.09 -1.86
N ALA A 67 1.00 3.15 -1.19
CA ALA A 67 0.34 2.00 -1.81
C ALA A 67 -1.09 2.31 -2.27
N PHE A 68 -1.82 3.20 -1.59
CA PHE A 68 -3.20 3.56 -1.98
C PHE A 68 -3.65 4.90 -1.37
N GLY A 69 -4.81 5.39 -1.82
CA GLY A 69 -5.45 6.60 -1.32
C GLY A 69 -4.84 7.87 -1.89
N TRP A 70 -5.11 9.01 -1.26
CA TRP A 70 -4.68 10.33 -1.77
C TRP A 70 -3.18 10.40 -2.03
N ALA A 71 -2.35 9.94 -1.10
CA ALA A 71 -0.90 9.96 -1.25
C ALA A 71 -0.42 9.17 -2.48
N HIS A 72 -1.08 8.05 -2.81
CA HIS A 72 -0.73 7.24 -3.96
C HIS A 72 -1.07 7.90 -5.30
N PHE A 73 -2.27 8.44 -5.48
CA PHE A 73 -2.61 9.04 -6.78
C PHE A 73 -2.19 10.51 -6.93
N SER A 74 -1.98 11.24 -5.83
CA SER A 74 -1.41 12.58 -5.92
C SER A 74 0.08 12.57 -6.25
N GLY A 75 0.86 11.60 -5.76
CA GLY A 75 2.27 11.47 -6.14
C GLY A 75 2.43 10.82 -7.53
N PRO A 76 2.46 9.47 -7.60
CA PRO A 76 2.62 8.71 -8.84
C PRO A 76 1.75 9.13 -10.05
N HIS A 77 0.49 9.52 -9.84
CA HIS A 77 -0.44 9.84 -10.93
C HIS A 77 -0.70 11.34 -11.14
N ASN A 78 -0.10 12.21 -10.33
CA ASN A 78 -0.21 13.68 -10.46
C ASN A 78 -1.65 14.23 -10.37
N ILE A 79 -2.50 13.63 -9.52
CA ILE A 79 -3.87 14.10 -9.28
C ILE A 79 -3.96 14.74 -7.89
N HIS A 80 -3.97 16.08 -7.86
CA HIS A 80 -3.94 16.91 -6.66
C HIS A 80 -5.26 17.65 -6.38
N SER A 81 -6.27 17.49 -7.24
CA SER A 81 -7.57 18.12 -7.08
C SER A 81 -8.61 17.12 -6.58
N SER A 82 -9.20 17.39 -5.40
CA SER A 82 -10.33 16.60 -4.90
C SER A 82 -11.55 16.68 -5.84
N LYS A 83 -11.66 17.77 -6.61
CA LYS A 83 -12.75 18.01 -7.55
C LYS A 83 -12.75 16.99 -8.68
N VAL A 84 -11.56 16.64 -9.19
CA VAL A 84 -11.38 15.59 -10.22
C VAL A 84 -11.92 14.25 -9.73
N ILE A 85 -11.59 13.88 -8.49
CA ILE A 85 -12.07 12.63 -7.88
C ILE A 85 -13.58 12.69 -7.67
N LYS A 86 -14.10 13.79 -7.12
CA LYS A 86 -15.54 13.98 -6.87
C LYS A 86 -16.37 13.90 -8.14
N VAL A 87 -15.92 14.51 -9.24
CA VAL A 87 -16.58 14.43 -10.54
C VAL A 87 -16.55 13.00 -11.08
N ALA A 88 -15.42 12.31 -10.98
CA ALA A 88 -15.34 10.93 -11.44
C ALA A 88 -16.28 10.01 -10.65
N VAL A 89 -16.30 10.12 -9.32
CA VAL A 89 -17.14 9.24 -8.49
C VAL A 89 -18.61 9.63 -8.47
N SER A 90 -19.01 10.83 -8.92
CA SER A 90 -20.43 11.25 -8.96
C SER A 90 -21.27 10.53 -10.00
N GLU A 91 -20.63 9.81 -10.92
CA GLU A 91 -21.29 8.97 -11.91
C GLU A 91 -21.70 7.61 -11.31
N HIS A 92 -22.49 6.84 -12.06
CA HIS A 92 -22.73 5.43 -11.69
C HIS A 92 -21.43 4.62 -11.84
N PRO A 93 -21.22 3.61 -10.97
CA PRO A 93 -20.10 2.70 -11.12
C PRO A 93 -20.09 2.04 -12.51
N GLU A 94 -18.92 2.02 -13.15
CA GLU A 94 -18.71 1.41 -14.45
C GLU A 94 -18.94 -0.11 -14.40
N ARG A 95 -19.23 -0.67 -15.58
CA ARG A 95 -19.30 -2.12 -15.79
C ARG A 95 -18.00 -2.78 -15.32
N GLY A 96 -18.12 -3.89 -14.58
CA GLY A 96 -16.98 -4.58 -13.96
C GLY A 96 -16.75 -4.20 -12.49
N SER A 97 -17.52 -3.25 -11.95
CA SER A 97 -17.67 -3.09 -10.50
C SER A 97 -18.26 -4.35 -9.87
N THR A 98 -17.84 -4.64 -8.63
CA THR A 98 -18.33 -5.73 -7.79
C THR A 98 -19.01 -5.16 -6.53
N ALA A 99 -19.40 -6.03 -5.59
CA ALA A 99 -19.92 -5.59 -4.30
C ALA A 99 -18.89 -4.76 -3.51
N THR A 100 -17.62 -5.18 -3.52
CA THR A 100 -16.54 -4.60 -2.71
C THR A 100 -15.59 -3.71 -3.50
N ARG A 101 -15.63 -3.71 -4.83
CA ARG A 101 -14.77 -2.89 -5.68
C ARG A 101 -15.59 -2.10 -6.67
N LYS A 102 -15.51 -0.77 -6.62
CA LYS A 102 -16.21 0.13 -7.54
C LYS A 102 -15.22 0.76 -8.51
N LEU A 103 -15.63 0.79 -9.77
CA LEU A 103 -14.91 1.45 -10.86
C LEU A 103 -15.71 2.69 -11.23
N TYR A 104 -15.05 3.82 -11.41
CA TYR A 104 -15.67 5.03 -11.92
C TYR A 104 -14.79 5.64 -13.00
N GLY A 105 -15.37 6.52 -13.80
CA GLY A 105 -14.62 7.28 -14.77
C GLY A 105 -15.32 8.56 -15.17
N ALA A 106 -14.51 9.53 -15.58
CA ALA A 106 -14.99 10.79 -16.14
C ALA A 106 -14.09 11.26 -17.28
N VAL A 107 -14.67 12.05 -18.18
CA VAL A 107 -13.94 12.84 -19.17
C VAL A 107 -13.91 14.27 -18.67
N LEU A 108 -12.70 14.80 -18.47
CA LEU A 108 -12.49 16.13 -17.92
C LEU A 108 -12.10 17.07 -19.05
N TYR A 109 -12.69 18.26 -19.01
CA TYR A 109 -12.51 19.30 -20.01
C TYR A 109 -11.89 20.53 -19.37
N ASP A 110 -11.11 21.28 -20.14
CA ASP A 110 -10.65 22.60 -19.72
C ASP A 110 -11.76 23.66 -19.89
N ARG A 111 -11.43 24.91 -19.58
CA ARG A 111 -12.37 26.04 -19.69
C ARG A 111 -12.79 26.35 -21.13
N LEU A 112 -12.04 25.87 -22.12
CA LEU A 112 -12.33 26.03 -23.55
C LEU A 112 -13.13 24.85 -24.10
N GLY A 113 -13.46 23.86 -23.26
CA GLY A 113 -14.19 22.66 -23.66
C GLY A 113 -13.31 21.62 -24.35
N ILE A 114 -11.98 21.72 -24.24
CA ILE A 114 -11.05 20.74 -24.80
C ILE A 114 -10.86 19.60 -23.79
N ILE A 115 -10.88 18.35 -24.26
CA ILE A 115 -10.61 17.19 -23.40
C ILE A 115 -9.20 17.26 -22.86
N VAL A 116 -9.08 17.31 -21.53
CA VAL A 116 -7.79 17.26 -20.81
C VAL A 116 -7.39 15.82 -20.55
N ALA A 117 -8.29 15.01 -20.01
CA ALA A 117 -8.02 13.61 -19.69
C ALA A 117 -9.29 12.78 -19.54
N ARG A 118 -9.13 11.46 -19.69
CA ARG A 118 -10.08 10.46 -19.19
C ARG A 118 -9.54 9.92 -17.89
N VAL A 119 -10.21 10.17 -16.78
CA VAL A 119 -9.80 9.74 -15.45
C VAL A 119 -10.55 8.47 -15.09
N LYS A 120 -9.84 7.50 -14.51
CA LYS A 120 -10.41 6.30 -13.88
C LYS A 120 -10.16 6.36 -12.39
N VAL A 121 -11.17 5.98 -11.62
CA VAL A 121 -11.09 5.88 -10.16
C VAL A 121 -11.46 4.47 -9.73
N VAL A 122 -10.65 3.89 -8.85
CA VAL A 122 -10.93 2.59 -8.23
C VAL A 122 -11.18 2.85 -6.76
N ALA A 123 -12.32 2.40 -6.27
CA ALA A 123 -12.67 2.46 -4.85
C ALA A 123 -12.87 1.06 -4.28
N GLN A 124 -12.32 0.84 -3.09
CA GLN A 124 -12.59 -0.31 -2.24
C GLN A 124 -13.80 0.04 -1.36
N TYR A 125 -14.95 -0.53 -1.72
CA TYR A 125 -16.22 -0.38 -1.01
C TYR A 125 -16.39 -1.47 0.05
N HIS A 126 -15.40 -1.56 0.93
CA HIS A 126 -15.32 -2.49 2.06
C HIS A 126 -14.43 -1.86 3.14
N TRP A 127 -14.54 -2.31 4.39
CA TRP A 127 -13.72 -1.81 5.51
C TRP A 127 -12.26 -2.30 5.47
N GLU A 128 -11.96 -3.22 4.55
CA GLU A 128 -10.67 -3.87 4.39
C GLU A 128 -10.25 -3.91 2.90
N THR A 129 -8.94 -3.77 2.65
CA THR A 129 -8.35 -3.92 1.31
C THR A 129 -8.37 -5.37 0.83
N ALA A 130 -8.38 -5.58 -0.49
CA ALA A 130 -8.45 -6.93 -1.07
C ALA A 130 -7.27 -7.86 -0.70
N ASP A 131 -6.13 -7.28 -0.32
CA ASP A 131 -4.93 -7.99 0.14
C ASP A 131 -4.86 -8.16 1.67
N HIS A 132 -5.90 -7.74 2.38
CA HIS A 132 -6.04 -7.85 3.84
C HIS A 132 -5.01 -7.07 4.67
N LYS A 133 -4.21 -6.21 4.04
CA LYS A 133 -3.13 -5.45 4.71
C LYS A 133 -3.63 -4.22 5.47
N TYR A 134 -4.73 -3.63 5.02
CA TYR A 134 -5.28 -2.42 5.62
C TYR A 134 -6.74 -2.65 6.01
N LYS A 135 -7.03 -2.39 7.28
CA LYS A 135 -8.33 -2.60 7.93
C LYS A 135 -8.73 -1.35 8.68
N LEU A 136 -9.98 -0.94 8.54
CA LEU A 136 -10.59 0.06 9.40
C LEU A 136 -11.04 -0.58 10.71
N ALA A 137 -11.02 0.21 11.78
CA ALA A 137 -11.57 -0.22 13.07
C ALA A 137 -13.10 -0.35 13.02
N ASP A 138 -13.76 0.51 12.23
CA ASP A 138 -15.21 0.45 11.97
C ASP A 138 -15.47 -0.37 10.69
N HIS A 139 -16.20 -1.47 10.85
CA HIS A 139 -16.53 -2.39 9.78
C HIS A 139 -17.70 -1.90 8.90
N ASP A 140 -18.47 -0.91 9.37
CA ASP A 140 -19.53 -0.25 8.61
C ASP A 140 -18.99 0.87 7.73
N ASP A 141 -17.76 1.32 7.97
CA ASP A 141 -17.07 2.29 7.14
C ASP A 141 -16.44 1.61 5.88
N LYS A 142 -15.87 2.41 4.99
CA LYS A 142 -15.31 1.98 3.70
C LYS A 142 -13.92 2.56 3.53
N ILE A 143 -12.97 1.78 3.01
CA ILE A 143 -11.62 2.26 2.67
C ILE A 143 -11.74 3.42 1.66
N GLY A 144 -12.61 3.26 0.66
CA GLY A 144 -12.92 4.30 -0.31
C GLY A 144 -11.95 4.29 -1.50
N VAL A 145 -11.63 5.47 -2.04
CA VAL A 145 -10.76 5.58 -3.22
C VAL A 145 -9.36 5.05 -2.89
N ILE A 146 -8.95 3.99 -3.60
CA ILE A 146 -7.62 3.38 -3.46
C ILE A 146 -6.64 3.87 -4.51
N THR A 147 -7.12 4.19 -5.73
CA THR A 147 -6.29 4.83 -6.76
C THR A 147 -7.14 5.63 -7.74
N ALA A 148 -6.53 6.60 -8.38
CA ALA A 148 -7.06 7.35 -9.50
C ALA A 148 -5.94 7.62 -10.50
N TYR A 149 -6.24 7.55 -11.80
CA TYR A 149 -5.21 7.73 -12.84
C TYR A 149 -5.84 8.19 -14.16
N CYS A 150 -5.01 8.77 -15.02
CA CYS A 150 -5.39 9.12 -16.38
C CYS A 150 -5.17 7.95 -17.33
N GLN A 151 -6.18 7.62 -18.13
CA GLN A 151 -6.09 6.53 -19.08
C GLN A 151 -5.05 6.83 -20.17
N GLY A 152 -4.16 5.87 -20.43
CA GLY A 152 -3.17 5.96 -21.51
C GLY A 152 -1.87 6.69 -21.16
N VAL A 153 -1.72 7.18 -19.92
CA VAL A 153 -0.51 7.86 -19.46
C VAL A 153 -0.16 7.46 -18.03
N ASN A 154 1.11 7.54 -17.66
CA ASN A 154 1.56 7.22 -16.29
C ASN A 154 1.23 8.35 -15.30
N LYS A 155 1.40 9.60 -15.74
CA LYS A 155 1.10 10.82 -14.98
C LYS A 155 0.05 11.63 -15.71
N CYS A 156 -0.94 12.10 -14.98
CA CYS A 156 -1.93 13.03 -15.50
C CYS A 156 -1.29 14.38 -15.89
N PRO A 157 -1.79 15.05 -16.94
CA PRO A 157 -1.37 16.41 -17.26
C PRO A 157 -1.71 17.38 -16.12
N ASP A 158 -0.84 18.36 -15.85
CA ASP A 158 -1.07 19.35 -14.78
C ASP A 158 -2.38 20.14 -14.95
N ALA A 159 -2.78 20.40 -16.19
CA ALA A 159 -4.03 21.06 -16.53
C ALA A 159 -5.27 20.38 -15.89
N LEU A 160 -5.22 19.07 -15.65
CA LEU A 160 -6.28 18.33 -14.98
C LEU A 160 -6.57 18.86 -13.59
N ASN A 161 -5.56 19.37 -12.89
CA ASN A 161 -5.70 19.86 -11.53
C ASN A 161 -6.37 21.24 -11.45
N HIS A 162 -6.73 21.83 -12.60
CA HIS A 162 -7.33 23.17 -12.71
C HIS A 162 -8.74 23.18 -13.34
N VAL A 163 -9.34 22.00 -13.54
CA VAL A 163 -10.72 21.82 -14.03
C VAL A 163 -11.78 22.13 -12.97
#